data_AF-A0A1B7LC47-F1
#
_entry.id   AF-A0A1B7LC47-F1
#
_cell.length_a   1.000
_cell.length_b   1.000
_cell.length_c   1.000
_cell.angle_alpha   90.00
_cell.angle_beta   90.00
_cell.angle_gamma   90.00
#
_symmetry.space_group_name_H-M   'P 1'
#
loop_
_entity.id
_entity.type
_entity.pdbx_description
1 polymer ?
#
loop_
_entity_poly.entity_id
_entity_poly.type
_entity_poly.pdbx_seq_one_letter_code
_entity_poly.pdbx_strand_id
1 'polypeptide(L)'
;MSTRFAAILTEKFQLPAEESKLLGKTTRQLSRLERRLYFEKIKPRCREFKLFLQGEYALLNETERAGWREITAGSLLEKGGEPDLADSLVMDVAGRLEVYRRLRERAESEGVRLKAMTSFGGLSMVLFLVVVVTAAVLYLINH
;
A
#
# COMPACT_ATOMS: atom_id res chain seq x y z
N MET A 1 8.90 -10.89 -0.79
CA MET A 1 9.84 -9.81 -1.15
C MET A 1 9.60 -8.47 -0.43
N SER A 2 8.54 -8.37 0.39
CA SER A 2 8.14 -7.24 1.26
C SER A 2 9.20 -6.63 2.21
N THR A 3 10.34 -7.28 2.40
CA THR A 3 11.34 -6.90 3.42
C THR A 3 12.38 -5.90 2.95
N ARG A 4 12.46 -5.58 1.65
CA ARG A 4 13.59 -4.79 1.12
C ARG A 4 13.63 -3.38 1.70
N PHE A 5 12.53 -2.64 1.66
CA PHE A 5 12.50 -1.26 2.16
C PHE A 5 12.54 -1.19 3.69
N ALA A 6 11.92 -2.15 4.37
CA ALA A 6 12.05 -2.31 5.81
C ALA A 6 13.52 -2.56 6.22
N ALA A 7 14.26 -3.38 5.46
CA ALA A 7 15.68 -3.64 5.71
C ALA A 7 16.54 -2.38 5.49
N ILE A 8 16.32 -1.65 4.39
CA ILE A 8 17.02 -0.39 4.11
C ILE A 8 16.81 0.62 5.26
N LEU A 9 15.56 0.79 5.71
CA LEU A 9 15.26 1.68 6.84
C LEU A 9 15.88 1.17 8.15
N THR A 10 15.87 -0.15 8.39
CA THR A 10 16.46 -0.75 9.58
C THR A 10 17.96 -0.51 9.65
N GLU A 11 18.66 -0.72 8.54
CA GLU A 11 20.10 -0.50 8.44
C GLU A 11 20.46 0.98 8.61
N LYS A 12 19.78 1.85 7.85
CA LYS A 12 20.07 3.29 7.85
C LYS A 12 19.85 3.94 9.22
N PHE A 13 18.79 3.54 9.91
CA PHE A 13 18.36 4.14 11.17
C PHE A 13 18.70 3.29 12.40
N GLN A 14 19.46 2.20 12.20
CA GLN A 14 19.88 1.25 13.23
C GLN A 14 18.72 0.82 14.13
N LEU A 15 17.60 0.44 13.52
CA LEU A 15 16.38 0.13 14.25
C LEU A 15 16.56 -1.16 15.06
N PRO A 16 16.10 -1.19 16.33
CA PRO A 16 16.02 -2.43 17.09
C PRO A 16 15.21 -3.50 16.35
N ALA A 17 15.52 -4.78 16.60
CA ALA A 17 14.86 -5.89 15.92
C ALA A 17 13.33 -5.89 16.08
N GLU A 18 12.82 -5.40 17.22
CA GLU A 18 11.39 -5.26 17.46
C GLU A 18 10.75 -4.21 16.56
N GLU A 19 11.38 -3.04 16.43
CA GLU A 19 10.97 -1.95 15.55
C GLU A 19 11.03 -2.34 14.07
N SER A 20 12.11 -3.02 13.67
CA SER A 20 12.29 -3.53 12.31
C SER A 20 11.17 -4.49 11.89
N LYS A 21 10.77 -5.40 12.79
CA LYS A 21 9.65 -6.33 12.54
C LYS A 21 8.33 -5.62 12.33
N LEU A 22 8.10 -4.49 12.99
CA LEU A 22 6.87 -3.72 12.80
C LEU A 22 6.76 -3.16 11.38
N LEU A 23 7.88 -2.72 10.79
CA LEU A 23 7.87 -2.10 9.46
C LEU A 23 7.32 -3.04 8.36
N GLY A 24 7.54 -4.35 8.48
CA GLY A 24 7.02 -5.35 7.54
C GLY A 24 5.60 -5.87 7.84
N LYS A 25 4.93 -5.35 8.87
CA LYS A 25 3.57 -5.76 9.23
C LYS A 25 2.52 -4.79 8.67
N THR A 26 1.39 -5.33 8.24
CA THR A 26 0.21 -4.50 7.96
C THR A 26 -0.41 -4.01 9.27
N THR A 27 -1.12 -2.87 9.23
CA THR A 27 -1.77 -2.31 10.44
C THR A 27 -2.73 -3.31 11.09
N ARG A 28 -3.34 -4.20 10.30
CA ARG A 28 -4.25 -5.25 10.79
C ARG A 28 -3.53 -6.35 11.56
N GLN A 29 -2.27 -6.62 11.25
CA GLN A 29 -1.45 -7.63 11.93
C GLN A 29 -0.83 -7.14 13.24
N LEU A 30 -0.88 -5.83 13.53
CA LEU A 30 -0.32 -5.27 14.76
C LEU A 30 -1.21 -5.61 15.96
N SER A 31 -0.62 -6.29 16.96
CA SER A 31 -1.22 -6.49 18.28
C SER A 31 -1.34 -5.17 19.06
N ARG A 32 -2.04 -5.19 20.20
CA ARG A 32 -2.20 -3.98 21.04
C ARG A 32 -0.87 -3.40 21.52
N LEU A 33 0.07 -4.27 21.93
CA LEU A 33 1.40 -3.86 22.37
C LEU A 33 2.22 -3.29 21.20
N GLU A 34 2.17 -3.96 20.06
CA GLU A 34 2.87 -3.52 18.84
C GLU A 34 2.33 -2.20 18.30
N ARG A 35 1.02 -1.96 18.38
CA ARG A 35 0.43 -0.65 18.05
C ARG A 35 0.97 0.43 18.97
N ARG A 36 1.03 0.18 20.29
CA ARG A 36 1.61 1.13 21.24
C ARG A 36 3.06 1.46 20.87
N LEU A 37 3.88 0.43 20.65
CA LEU A 37 5.27 0.60 20.24
C LEU A 37 5.39 1.39 18.92
N TYR A 38 4.55 1.07 17.93
CA TYR A 38 4.48 1.79 16.66
C TYR A 38 4.17 3.27 16.86
N PHE A 39 3.13 3.61 17.61
CA PHE A 39 2.73 5.01 17.81
C PHE A 39 3.73 5.80 18.66
N GLU A 40 4.45 5.13 19.56
CA GLU A 40 5.41 5.78 20.46
C GLU A 40 6.80 5.96 19.82
N LYS A 41 7.28 4.97 19.05
CA LYS A 41 8.66 4.95 18.53
C LYS A 41 8.76 5.15 17.04
N ILE A 42 7.95 4.46 16.26
CA ILE A 42 8.04 4.45 14.79
C ILE A 42 7.35 5.68 14.18
N LYS A 43 6.10 5.94 14.58
CA LYS A 43 5.27 6.99 13.97
C LYS A 43 5.89 8.39 14.04
N PRO A 44 6.51 8.83 15.15
CA PRO A 44 7.20 10.12 15.20
C PRO A 44 8.33 10.24 14.17
N ARG A 45 9.01 9.12 13.87
CA ARG A 45 10.14 9.04 12.94
C ARG A 45 9.74 8.85 11.49
N CYS A 46 8.45 8.63 11.19
CA CYS A 46 7.97 8.43 9.81
C CYS A 46 8.35 9.60 8.88
N ARG A 47 8.41 10.84 9.40
CA ARG A 47 8.86 11.99 8.62
C ARG A 47 10.31 11.83 8.16
N GLU A 48 11.21 11.41 9.05
CA GLU A 48 12.62 11.19 8.74
C GLU A 48 12.80 10.05 7.74
N PHE A 49 12.06 8.96 7.93
CA PHE A 49 12.08 7.83 7.00
C PHE A 49 11.64 8.25 5.60
N LYS A 50 10.57 9.06 5.52
CA LYS A 50 10.07 9.58 4.25
C LYS A 50 11.08 10.50 3.58
N LEU A 51 11.69 11.43 4.31
CA LEU A 51 12.71 12.34 3.77
C LEU A 51 13.92 11.56 3.24
N PHE A 52 14.37 10.55 3.96
CA PHE A 52 15.44 9.67 3.50
C PHE A 52 15.06 8.95 2.20
N LEU A 53 13.89 8.30 2.16
CA LEU A 53 13.42 7.62 0.96
C LEU A 53 13.21 8.58 -0.23
N GLN A 54 12.78 9.82 0.02
CA GLN A 54 12.67 10.85 -1.02
C GLN A 54 14.04 11.23 -1.57
N GLY A 55 15.05 11.37 -0.71
CA GLY A 55 16.43 11.63 -1.12
C GLY A 55 16.95 10.51 -2.02
N GLU A 56 16.81 9.25 -1.57
CA GLU A 56 17.20 8.08 -2.37
C GLU A 56 16.45 8.04 -3.70
N TYR A 57 15.12 8.20 -3.70
CA TYR A 57 14.29 8.15 -4.89
C TYR A 57 14.60 9.25 -5.91
N ALA A 58 14.97 10.44 -5.43
CA ALA A 58 15.33 11.56 -6.29
C ALA A 58 16.60 11.28 -7.12
N LEU A 59 17.53 10.51 -6.56
CA LEU A 59 18.79 10.13 -7.22
C LEU A 59 18.61 9.03 -8.27
N LEU A 60 17.49 8.31 -8.24
CA LEU A 60 17.21 7.20 -9.16
C LEU A 60 16.81 7.70 -10.55
N ASN A 61 17.22 6.94 -11.57
CA ASN A 61 16.70 7.09 -12.93
C ASN A 61 15.29 6.46 -13.06
N GLU A 62 14.61 6.71 -14.19
CA GLU A 62 13.22 6.27 -14.38
C GLU A 62 13.06 4.74 -14.31
N THR A 63 14.04 3.98 -14.79
CA THR A 63 14.02 2.51 -14.73
C THR A 63 14.10 2.01 -13.29
N GLU A 64 14.95 2.61 -12.47
CA GLU A 64 15.09 2.27 -11.05
C GLU A 64 13.86 2.67 -10.25
N ARG A 65 13.28 3.84 -10.54
CA ARG A 65 11.99 4.29 -9.97
C ARG A 65 10.86 3.33 -10.33
N ALA A 66 10.82 2.85 -11.58
CA ALA A 66 9.91 1.79 -11.98
C ALA A 66 10.14 0.51 -11.18
N GLY A 67 11.39 0.13 -10.95
CA GLY A 67 11.76 -0.99 -10.09
C GLY A 67 11.24 -0.86 -8.67
N TRP A 68 11.27 0.33 -8.07
CA TRP A 68 10.69 0.58 -6.74
C TRP A 68 9.19 0.32 -6.74
N ARG A 69 8.47 0.89 -7.70
CA ARG A 69 7.02 0.70 -7.83
C ARG A 69 6.66 -0.78 -8.04
N GLU A 70 7.46 -1.48 -8.83
CA GLU A 70 7.28 -2.91 -9.12
C GLU A 70 7.50 -3.78 -7.89
N ILE A 71 8.56 -3.51 -7.11
CA ILE A 71 8.85 -4.21 -5.86
C ILE A 71 7.73 -3.96 -4.85
N THR A 72 7.27 -2.71 -4.71
CA THR A 72 6.18 -2.38 -3.79
C THR A 72 4.88 -3.03 -4.26
N ALA A 73 4.54 -3.01 -5.55
CA ALA A 73 3.36 -3.68 -6.09
C ALA A 73 3.39 -5.20 -5.81
N GLY A 74 4.53 -5.87 -6.03
CA GLY A 74 4.69 -7.28 -5.69
C GLY A 74 4.54 -7.56 -4.19
N SER A 75 5.11 -6.70 -3.35
CA SER A 75 4.94 -6.74 -1.89
C SER A 75 3.48 -6.62 -1.46
N LEU A 76 2.70 -5.72 -2.07
CA LEU A 76 1.27 -5.60 -1.82
C LEU A 76 0.51 -6.85 -2.28
N LEU A 77 0.85 -7.39 -3.45
CA LEU A 77 0.20 -8.57 -4.01
C LEU A 77 0.35 -9.78 -3.07
N GLU A 78 1.56 -10.03 -2.57
CA GLU A 78 1.85 -11.05 -1.55
C GLU A 78 0.96 -10.92 -0.30
N LYS A 79 0.56 -9.68 0.04
CA LYS A 79 -0.29 -9.35 1.21
C LYS A 79 -1.78 -9.20 0.88
N GLY A 80 -2.20 -9.53 -0.34
CA GLY A 80 -3.59 -9.41 -0.79
C GLY A 80 -4.05 -7.97 -1.00
N GLY A 81 -3.12 -7.07 -1.34
CA GLY A 81 -3.34 -5.66 -1.65
C GLY A 81 -3.20 -4.70 -0.47
N GLU A 82 -2.91 -5.21 0.73
CA GLU A 82 -2.71 -4.37 1.92
C GLU A 82 -1.23 -3.98 2.06
N PRO A 83 -0.89 -2.68 2.06
CA PRO A 83 0.48 -2.26 2.29
C PRO A 83 0.87 -2.50 3.76
N ASP A 84 2.11 -2.94 3.98
CA ASP A 84 2.74 -2.81 5.29
C ASP A 84 3.16 -1.35 5.57
N LEU A 85 3.78 -1.13 6.73
CA LEU A 85 4.22 0.22 7.10
C LEU A 85 5.34 0.74 6.19
N ALA A 86 6.27 -0.11 5.77
CA ALA A 86 7.35 0.27 4.84
C ALA A 86 6.81 0.54 3.44
N ASP A 87 5.93 -0.32 2.92
CA ASP A 87 5.21 -0.14 1.66
C ASP A 87 4.47 1.20 1.67
N SER A 88 3.76 1.52 2.76
CA SER A 88 3.03 2.77 2.89
C SER A 88 3.94 4.00 2.75
N LEU A 89 5.13 3.97 3.37
CA LEU A 89 6.12 5.03 3.26
C LEU A 89 6.66 5.15 1.82
N VAL A 90 6.95 4.03 1.17
CA VAL A 90 7.45 4.02 -0.21
C VAL A 90 6.39 4.51 -1.17
N MET A 91 5.13 4.10 -1.02
CA MET A 91 4.02 4.59 -1.84
C MET A 91 3.81 6.11 -1.70
N ASP A 92 4.09 6.67 -0.52
CA ASP A 92 4.06 8.11 -0.28
C ASP A 92 5.20 8.89 -0.96
N VAL A 93 6.22 8.19 -1.44
CA VAL A 93 7.38 8.76 -2.16
C VAL A 93 7.29 8.48 -3.65
N ALA A 94 7.08 7.21 -4.03
CA ALA A 94 7.05 6.74 -5.41
C ALA A 94 5.70 6.94 -6.11
N GLY A 95 4.67 7.35 -5.38
CA GLY A 95 3.33 7.64 -5.91
C GLY A 95 2.35 6.47 -5.75
N ARG A 96 1.34 6.66 -4.89
CA ARG A 96 0.31 5.66 -4.59
C ARG A 96 -0.43 5.16 -5.83
N LEU A 97 -0.83 6.07 -6.73
CA LEU A 97 -1.61 5.74 -7.91
C LEU A 97 -0.85 4.80 -8.86
N GLU A 98 0.43 5.07 -9.09
CA GLU A 98 1.25 4.26 -9.99
C GLU A 98 1.48 2.86 -9.40
N VAL A 99 1.76 2.76 -8.10
CA VAL A 99 1.90 1.48 -7.41
C VAL A 99 0.61 0.67 -7.48
N TYR A 100 -0.56 1.29 -7.25
CA TYR A 100 -1.84 0.59 -7.35
C TYR A 100 -2.17 0.16 -8.79
N ARG A 101 -1.79 0.98 -9.79
CA ARG A 101 -1.94 0.61 -11.20
C ARG A 101 -1.14 -0.65 -11.51
N ARG A 102 0.12 -0.69 -11.09
CA ARG A 102 1.01 -1.85 -11.24
C ARG A 102 0.50 -3.07 -10.50
N LEU A 103 0.04 -2.91 -9.26
CA LEU A 103 -0.57 -3.98 -8.48
C LEU A 103 -1.76 -4.61 -9.23
N ARG A 104 -2.61 -3.77 -9.84
CA ARG A 104 -3.77 -4.23 -10.61
C ARG A 104 -3.36 -4.97 -11.87
N GLU A 105 -2.46 -4.38 -12.67
CA GLU A 105 -1.91 -5.01 -13.89
C GLU A 105 -1.35 -6.41 -13.54
N ARG A 106 -0.61 -6.52 -12.44
CA ARG A 106 -0.07 -7.80 -11.95
C ARG A 106 -1.14 -8.77 -11.49
N ALA A 107 -2.06 -8.32 -10.64
CA ALA A 107 -3.14 -9.16 -10.12
C ALA A 107 -3.99 -9.74 -11.26
N GLU A 108 -4.26 -8.94 -12.30
CA GLU A 108 -4.95 -9.38 -13.52
C GLU A 108 -4.10 -10.41 -14.30
N SER A 109 -2.80 -10.16 -14.47
CA SER A 109 -1.90 -11.09 -15.19
C SER A 109 -1.67 -12.42 -14.46
N GLU A 110 -1.64 -12.41 -13.13
CA GLU A 110 -1.40 -13.58 -12.29
C GLU A 110 -2.73 -14.28 -11.88
N GLY A 111 -3.89 -13.73 -12.26
CA GLY A 111 -5.21 -14.27 -11.91
C GLY A 111 -5.54 -14.20 -10.41
N VAL A 112 -4.86 -13.35 -9.65
CA VAL A 112 -5.00 -13.24 -8.19
C VAL A 112 -6.09 -12.23 -7.84
N ARG A 113 -7.08 -12.66 -7.05
CA ARG A 113 -8.10 -11.75 -6.51
C ARG A 113 -7.54 -10.96 -5.33
N LEU A 114 -7.43 -9.65 -5.48
CA LEU A 114 -7.09 -8.75 -4.37
C LEU A 114 -8.23 -8.70 -3.34
N LYS A 115 -7.94 -8.45 -2.06
CA LYS A 115 -8.98 -8.34 -1.02
C LYS A 115 -9.91 -7.15 -1.32
N ALA A 116 -11.20 -7.34 -1.07
CA ALA A 116 -12.32 -6.52 -1.55
C ALA A 116 -12.23 -4.98 -1.36
N MET A 117 -11.34 -4.45 -0.53
CA MET A 117 -11.12 -2.99 -0.42
C MET A 117 -10.12 -2.41 -1.42
N THR A 118 -9.47 -3.23 -2.24
CA THR A 118 -8.45 -2.79 -3.22
C THR A 118 -8.93 -2.89 -4.67
N SER A 119 -10.07 -3.54 -4.90
CA SER A 119 -10.70 -3.73 -6.21
C SER A 119 -11.80 -2.70 -6.53
N PHE A 120 -12.19 -1.84 -5.59
CA PHE A 120 -13.18 -0.78 -5.83
C PHE A 120 -12.55 0.49 -6.41
N GLY A 121 -11.86 0.33 -7.54
CA GLY A 121 -11.48 1.45 -8.39
C GLY A 121 -12.66 1.86 -9.27
N GLY A 122 -13.48 2.81 -8.79
CA GLY A 122 -14.41 3.67 -9.57
C GLY A 122 -15.53 3.00 -10.37
N LEU A 123 -15.18 2.13 -11.32
CA LEU A 123 -16.09 1.64 -12.36
C LEU A 123 -17.14 0.67 -11.80
N SER A 124 -16.76 -0.23 -10.87
CA SER A 124 -17.72 -1.10 -10.18
C SER A 124 -18.69 -0.33 -9.28
N MET A 125 -18.23 0.78 -8.69
CA MET A 125 -19.08 1.67 -7.88
C MET A 125 -20.06 2.46 -8.74
N VAL A 126 -19.62 2.93 -9.92
CA VAL A 126 -20.48 3.59 -10.90
C VAL A 126 -21.53 2.62 -11.43
N LEU A 127 -21.16 1.39 -11.80
CA LEU A 127 -22.12 0.38 -12.23
C LEU A 127 -23.16 0.08 -11.17
N PHE A 128 -22.74 -0.07 -9.92
CA PHE A 128 -23.67 -0.32 -8.81
C PHE A 128 -24.63 0.87 -8.59
N LEU A 129 -24.11 2.10 -8.66
CA LEU A 129 -24.92 3.31 -8.56
C LEU A 129 -25.96 3.39 -9.69
N VAL A 130 -25.57 3.11 -10.93
CA VAL A 130 -26.48 3.11 -12.08
C VAL A 130 -27.59 2.08 -11.90
N VAL A 131 -27.27 0.86 -11.44
CA VAL A 131 -28.28 -0.18 -11.19
C VAL A 131 -29.25 0.25 -10.09
N VAL A 132 -28.76 0.80 -8.98
CA VAL A 132 -29.61 1.25 -7.86
C VAL A 132 -30.52 2.42 -8.28
N VAL A 133 -29.99 3.41 -9.00
CA VAL A 133 -30.78 4.55 -9.50
C VAL A 133 -31.84 4.08 -10.49
N THR A 134 -31.49 3.18 -11.42
CA THR A 134 -32.43 2.63 -12.40
C THR A 134 -33.56 1.86 -11.70
N ALA A 135 -33.22 1.04 -10.70
CA ALA A 135 -34.22 0.31 -9.91
C ALA A 135 -35.16 1.25 -9.14
N ALA A 136 -34.64 2.33 -8.55
CA ALA A 136 -35.44 3.32 -7.84
C ALA A 136 -36.41 4.07 -8.78
N VAL A 137 -35.94 4.47 -9.97
CA VAL A 137 -36.78 5.13 -10.98
C VAL A 137 -37.87 4.19 -11.47
N LEU A 138 -37.55 2.93 -11.79
CA LEU A 138 -38.55 1.95 -12.19
C LEU A 138 -39.59 1.69 -11.10
N TYR A 139 -39.17 1.63 -9.84
CA TYR A 139 -40.09 1.48 -8.71
C TYR A 139 -41.05 2.67 -8.59
N LEU A 140 -40.57 3.91 -8.77
CA LEU A 140 -41.41 5.11 -8.74
C LEU A 140 -42.34 5.25 -9.95
N ILE A 141 -42.00 4.64 -11.09
CA ILE A 141 -42.86 4.67 -12.30
C ILE A 141 -43.94 3.59 -12.21
N ASN A 142 -43.63 2.43 -11.64
CA ASN A 142 -44.56 1.30 -11.51
C ASN A 142 -45.46 1.37 -10.26
N HIS A 143 -45.34 2.41 -9.43
CA HIS A 143 -46.12 2.57 -8.21
C HIS A 143 -46.82 3.93 -8.16
#